data_AF-A0A0K8WCB9-F1
#
_entry.id   AF-A0A0K8WCB9-F1
#
_cell.length_a   1.000
_cell.length_b   1.000
_cell.length_c   1.000
_cell.angle_alpha   90.00
_cell.angle_beta   90.00
_cell.angle_gamma   90.00
#
_symmetry.space_group_name_H-M   'P 1'
#
loop_
_entity.id
_entity.type
_entity.pdbx_description
1 polymer ?
#
loop_
_entity_poly.entity_id
_entity_poly.type
_entity_poly.pdbx_seq_one_letter_code
_entity_poly.pdbx_strand_id
1 'polypeptide(L)'
;MAAGRSYLKRIMAGVEIDHMTLTQAKRGHHELYQALLSELCFEGCMTCAKYFEYLVCEENALFNDKFIKKRMWAKKTELLKLYETCKSAELVSKLKTCLSRKSTYELIYQALSIAKSLPDSFHWFTKSFLEIIIEIADSFGVNDIMCCELRAKIYTHFAVFHMTGRAHSFKREITYFEKALSLSRTQDWRTDNITPVFDEQNLHEFVGVTFASVLFKSAKAFIHTNPKLGIEQADRSIKCIAEVGQMKLKILVAKAILVKARLLIEISNYKEAMRHLRSAERYLMGEKNNEFQKVRCELNISKAVCYENLGSTSYAMAKLRLAVLLARHLELSKLLGLALLQVAKIYMKTPSKYHLAENALREARDSFQDEEDSENKRCVKYMVALLQSISNEKTYIDIIKNSQFNFCDLYKLRKWKNQAKPFWKRRGTITFIKSFTTLSLLSLATTDLPSEVSEDSEEPTSEFNESESKETGSDPIECLINEFK
;
A
#
# COMPACT_ATOMS: atom_id res chain seq x y z
N MET A 1 29.96 48.41 59.73
CA MET A 1 30.16 47.01 59.26
C MET A 1 29.10 45.99 59.75
N ALA A 2 28.25 46.29 60.74
CA ALA A 2 27.29 45.32 61.29
C ALA A 2 26.00 45.10 60.46
N ALA A 3 25.57 46.07 59.65
CA ALA A 3 24.33 46.00 58.87
C ALA A 3 24.43 45.08 57.62
N GLY A 4 25.61 44.95 57.01
CA GLY A 4 25.81 44.07 55.86
C GLY A 4 25.79 42.57 56.20
N ARG A 5 26.26 42.20 57.40
CA ARG A 5 26.25 40.79 57.87
C ARG A 5 24.85 40.30 58.21
N SER A 6 24.00 41.17 58.73
CA SER A 6 22.62 40.84 59.08
C SER A 6 21.71 40.73 57.85
N TYR A 7 22.00 41.49 56.78
CA TYR A 7 21.35 41.36 55.48
C TYR A 7 21.71 40.03 54.77
N LEU A 8 23.00 39.68 54.71
CA LEU A 8 23.46 38.40 54.13
C LEU A 8 22.92 37.18 54.90
N LYS A 9 22.89 37.22 56.23
CA LYS A 9 22.28 36.14 57.04
C LYS A 9 20.80 35.94 56.74
N ARG A 10 20.06 37.02 56.46
CA ARG A 10 18.62 36.97 56.18
C ARG A 10 18.32 36.48 54.76
N ILE A 11 19.21 36.73 53.79
CA ILE A 11 19.13 36.19 52.43
C ILE A 11 19.54 34.72 52.40
N MET A 12 20.63 34.34 53.08
CA MET A 12 21.12 32.96 53.09
C MET A 12 20.23 32.00 53.91
N ALA A 13 19.45 32.50 54.86
CA ALA A 13 18.52 31.69 55.66
C ALA A 13 17.30 31.17 54.89
N GLY A 14 17.04 31.69 53.68
CA GLY A 14 15.96 31.24 52.79
C GLY A 14 16.45 30.49 51.55
N VAL A 15 17.75 30.24 51.42
CA VAL A 15 18.31 29.45 50.32
C VAL A 15 18.47 28.02 50.84
N GLU A 16 17.49 27.18 50.57
CA GLU A 16 17.71 25.74 50.58
C GLU A 16 18.77 25.46 49.51
N ILE A 17 20.00 25.20 49.96
CA ILE A 17 21.05 24.69 49.09
C ILE A 17 20.68 23.23 48.87
N ASP A 18 19.96 22.95 47.78
CA ASP A 18 19.84 21.59 47.27
C ASP A 18 21.24 21.01 47.16
N HIS A 19 21.53 19.99 47.96
CA HIS A 19 22.80 19.28 47.94
C HIS A 19 22.93 18.52 46.61
N MET A 20 23.33 19.22 45.56
CA MET A 20 23.63 18.63 44.26
C MET A 20 24.95 17.87 44.33
N THR A 21 24.97 16.63 43.81
CA THR A 21 26.22 15.89 43.60
C THR A 21 27.09 16.60 42.56
N LEU A 22 28.42 16.43 42.61
CA LEU A 22 29.37 17.05 41.66
C LEU A 22 28.98 16.79 40.19
N THR A 23 28.41 15.61 39.92
CA THR A 23 27.82 15.20 38.64
C THR A 23 26.57 16.00 38.28
N GLN A 24 25.65 16.23 39.22
CA GLN A 24 24.50 17.11 39.00
C GLN A 24 24.92 18.57 38.74
N ALA A 25 25.97 19.05 39.43
CA ALA A 25 26.53 20.39 39.24
C ALA A 25 27.18 20.57 37.86
N LYS A 26 27.94 19.58 37.35
CA LYS A 26 28.48 19.57 35.98
C LYS A 26 27.40 19.55 34.90
N ARG A 27 26.25 18.90 35.17
CA ARG A 27 25.07 18.88 34.29
C ARG A 27 24.22 20.15 34.37
N GLY A 28 24.67 21.19 35.08
CA GLY A 28 23.95 22.43 35.38
C GLY A 28 24.20 23.63 34.47
N HIS A 29 25.22 23.62 33.60
CA HIS A 29 25.59 24.79 32.78
C HIS A 29 25.80 24.41 31.31
N HIS A 30 25.14 25.20 30.43
CA HIS A 30 25.24 25.43 28.96
C HIS A 30 25.73 24.33 27.98
N GLU A 31 26.36 23.25 28.42
CA GLU A 31 27.03 22.23 27.61
C GLU A 31 26.67 20.81 28.08
N LEU A 32 25.38 20.57 28.36
CA LEU A 32 24.89 19.28 28.88
C LEU A 32 25.41 18.07 28.09
N TYR A 33 25.43 18.15 26.76
CA TYR A 33 25.90 17.04 25.92
C TYR A 33 27.40 16.77 26.08
N GLN A 34 28.23 17.81 26.18
CA GLN A 34 29.68 17.64 26.37
C GLN A 34 30.00 17.09 27.76
N ALA A 35 29.28 17.54 28.79
CA ALA A 35 29.40 16.99 30.13
C ALA A 35 29.07 15.49 30.14
N LEU A 36 27.94 15.08 29.54
CA LEU A 36 27.53 13.67 29.45
C LEU A 36 28.53 12.82 28.64
N LEU A 37 29.06 13.33 27.52
CA LEU A 37 30.09 12.63 26.75
C LEU A 37 31.38 12.42 27.57
N SER A 38 31.82 13.45 28.28
CA SER A 38 33.04 13.36 29.11
C SER A 38 32.90 12.33 30.23
N GLU A 39 31.70 12.21 30.82
CA GLU A 39 31.39 11.22 31.85
C GLU A 39 31.45 9.79 31.29
N LEU A 40 30.86 9.53 30.12
CA LEU A 40 30.92 8.20 29.48
C LEU A 40 32.35 7.78 29.17
N CYS A 41 33.16 8.69 28.63
CA CYS A 41 34.56 8.44 28.33
C CYS A 41 35.38 8.15 29.59
N PHE A 42 35.16 8.91 30.67
CA PHE A 42 35.86 8.71 31.94
C PHE A 42 35.56 7.34 32.57
N GLU A 43 34.32 6.87 32.45
CA GLU A 43 33.90 5.55 32.93
C GLU A 43 34.19 4.41 31.93
N GLY A 44 34.86 4.74 30.82
CA GLY A 44 35.26 3.81 29.77
C GLY A 44 34.12 3.26 28.92
N CYS A 45 32.92 3.86 28.95
CA CYS A 45 31.75 3.48 28.15
C CYS A 45 31.84 4.05 26.72
N MET A 46 32.81 3.55 25.95
CA MET A 46 33.17 4.09 24.64
C MET A 46 32.10 3.85 23.57
N THR A 47 31.35 2.74 23.67
CA THR A 47 30.32 2.38 22.68
C THR A 47 29.13 3.33 22.81
N CYS A 48 28.65 3.52 24.04
CA CYS A 48 27.60 4.47 24.36
C CYS A 48 28.04 5.90 24.04
N ALA A 49 29.30 6.27 24.31
CA ALA A 49 29.83 7.59 23.96
C ALA A 49 29.74 7.85 22.44
N LYS A 50 30.17 6.88 21.61
CA LYS A 50 30.11 6.99 20.15
C LYS A 50 28.68 7.16 19.63
N TYR A 51 27.74 6.34 20.09
CA TYR A 51 26.34 6.45 19.67
C TYR A 51 25.67 7.73 20.17
N PHE A 52 26.03 8.18 21.38
CA PHE A 52 25.53 9.45 21.90
C PHE A 52 26.08 10.65 21.12
N GLU A 53 27.36 10.63 20.76
CA GLU A 53 27.97 11.64 19.89
C GLU A 53 27.28 11.68 18.52
N TYR A 54 27.00 10.52 17.92
CA TYR A 54 26.24 10.42 16.68
C TYR A 54 24.86 11.09 16.80
N LEU A 55 24.09 10.82 17.86
CA LEU A 55 22.77 11.43 18.09
C LEU A 55 22.86 12.95 18.26
N VAL A 56 23.89 13.45 18.93
CA VAL A 56 24.13 14.90 19.09
C VAL A 56 24.48 15.55 17.75
N CYS A 57 25.33 14.92 16.95
CA CYS A 57 25.68 15.38 15.61
C CYS A 57 24.46 15.43 14.69
N GLU A 58 23.62 14.39 14.71
CA GLU A 58 22.39 14.34 13.93
C GLU A 58 21.39 15.41 14.39
N GLU A 59 21.22 15.61 15.70
CA GLU A 59 20.37 16.70 16.23
C GLU A 59 20.83 18.07 15.73
N ASN A 60 22.14 18.33 15.78
CA ASN A 60 22.71 19.59 15.33
C ASN A 60 22.48 19.80 13.82
N ALA A 61 22.66 18.77 13.00
CA ALA A 61 22.38 18.83 11.57
C ALA A 61 20.90 19.12 11.29
N LEU A 62 19.98 18.36 11.91
CA LEU A 62 18.53 18.53 11.74
C LEU A 62 18.06 19.91 12.23
N PHE A 63 18.68 20.45 13.27
CA PHE A 63 18.35 21.77 13.80
C PHE A 63 18.85 22.88 12.87
N ASN A 64 20.08 22.77 12.36
CA ASN A 64 20.67 23.72 11.42
C ASN A 64 19.86 23.76 10.10
N ASP A 65 19.43 22.60 9.63
CA ASP A 65 18.59 22.45 8.43
C ASP A 65 17.10 22.78 8.67
N LYS A 66 16.74 23.18 9.91
CA LYS A 66 15.37 23.55 10.32
C LYS A 66 14.33 22.43 10.19
N PHE A 67 14.76 21.17 10.14
CA PHE A 67 13.86 20.01 10.19
C PHE A 67 13.23 19.83 11.58
N ILE A 68 13.94 20.24 12.63
CA ILE A 68 13.46 20.17 14.02
C ILE A 68 13.46 21.56 14.66
N LYS A 69 12.48 21.80 15.54
CA LYS A 69 12.36 23.06 16.31
C LYS A 69 12.74 22.91 17.78
N LYS A 70 12.70 21.68 18.30
CA LYS A 70 12.98 21.35 19.70
C LYS A 70 14.13 20.36 19.74
N ARG A 71 15.04 20.59 20.68
CA ARG A 71 16.18 19.72 20.96
C ARG A 71 15.92 18.88 22.22
N MET A 72 16.57 17.74 22.36
CA MET A 72 16.38 16.74 23.42
C MET A 72 16.74 17.26 24.81
N TRP A 73 17.72 18.16 24.96
CA TRP A 73 18.00 18.83 26.23
C TRP A 73 16.79 19.59 26.81
N ALA A 74 15.79 19.96 26.00
CA ALA A 74 14.53 20.53 26.49
C ALA A 74 13.70 19.52 27.32
N LYS A 75 13.93 18.22 27.13
CA LYS A 75 13.41 17.10 27.94
C LYS A 75 14.54 16.46 28.75
N LYS A 76 15.14 17.26 29.63
CA LYS A 76 16.31 16.86 30.44
C LYS A 76 16.06 15.59 31.26
N THR A 77 14.88 15.42 31.83
CA THR A 77 14.51 14.26 32.67
C THR A 77 14.58 12.94 31.90
N GLU A 78 13.96 12.87 30.72
CA GLU A 78 13.93 11.68 29.88
C GLU A 78 15.29 11.41 29.26
N LEU A 79 16.02 12.46 28.85
CA LEU A 79 17.38 12.36 28.32
C LEU A 79 18.34 11.77 29.35
N LEU A 80 18.33 12.26 30.60
CA LEU A 80 19.18 11.74 31.66
C LEU A 80 18.82 10.31 32.04
N LYS A 81 17.52 9.98 32.07
CA LYS A 81 17.07 8.59 32.34
C LYS A 81 17.57 7.64 31.25
N LEU A 82 17.45 8.03 29.98
CA LEU A 82 17.93 7.25 28.85
C LEU A 82 19.46 7.10 28.90
N TYR A 83 20.19 8.18 29.19
CA TYR A 83 21.63 8.19 29.36
C TYR A 83 22.10 7.19 30.44
N GLU A 84 21.56 7.26 31.66
CA GLU A 84 21.97 6.35 32.74
C GLU A 84 21.62 4.89 32.42
N THR A 85 20.50 4.65 31.74
CA THR A 85 20.07 3.31 31.32
C THR A 85 21.03 2.71 30.29
N CYS A 86 21.41 3.49 29.26
CA CYS A 86 22.36 3.06 28.22
C CYS A 86 23.77 2.85 28.79
N LYS A 87 24.24 3.75 29.66
CA LYS A 87 25.49 3.61 30.39
C LYS A 87 25.53 2.32 31.22
N SER A 88 24.48 2.06 31.99
CA SER A 88 24.36 0.83 32.78
C SER A 88 24.40 -0.42 31.89
N ALA A 89 23.77 -0.37 30.71
CA ALA A 89 23.77 -1.49 29.78
C ALA A 89 25.19 -1.83 29.31
N GLU A 90 25.99 -0.82 28.94
CA GLU A 90 27.39 -1.05 28.52
C GLU A 90 28.25 -1.59 29.67
N LEU A 91 28.14 -1.01 30.87
CA LEU A 91 28.87 -1.49 32.05
C LEU A 91 28.56 -2.95 32.36
N VAL A 92 27.30 -3.35 32.30
CA VAL A 92 26.88 -4.73 32.51
C VAL A 92 27.42 -5.63 31.40
N SER A 93 27.35 -5.20 30.14
CA SER A 93 27.85 -5.99 28.99
C SER A 93 29.34 -6.37 29.11
N LYS A 94 30.16 -5.51 29.74
CA LYS A 94 31.60 -5.73 29.94
C LYS A 94 31.92 -6.90 30.88
N LEU A 95 30.97 -7.32 31.71
CA LEU A 95 31.11 -8.48 32.61
C LEU A 95 31.18 -9.81 31.86
N LYS A 96 30.76 -9.85 30.57
CA LYS A 96 30.90 -10.99 29.64
C LYS A 96 30.31 -12.33 30.11
N THR A 97 29.42 -12.34 31.11
CA THR A 97 28.68 -13.54 31.54
C THR A 97 27.38 -13.71 30.76
N CYS A 98 26.82 -14.92 30.69
CA CYS A 98 25.52 -15.13 30.02
C CYS A 98 24.39 -14.28 30.63
N LEU A 99 24.36 -14.15 31.97
CA LEU A 99 23.39 -13.30 32.67
C LEU A 99 23.59 -11.81 32.40
N SER A 100 24.83 -11.37 32.18
CA SER A 100 25.12 -9.99 31.82
C SER A 100 24.52 -9.60 30.47
N ARG A 101 24.44 -10.53 29.51
CA ARG A 101 23.84 -10.26 28.19
C ARG A 101 22.33 -10.07 28.27
N LYS A 102 21.63 -10.95 28.99
CA LYS A 102 20.19 -10.80 29.24
C LYS A 102 19.89 -9.45 29.90
N SER A 103 20.63 -9.12 30.96
CA SER A 103 20.49 -7.85 31.69
C SER A 103 20.78 -6.63 30.78
N THR A 104 21.74 -6.76 29.87
CA THR A 104 22.04 -5.71 28.86
C THR A 104 20.84 -5.48 27.95
N TYR A 105 20.20 -6.54 27.44
CA TYR A 105 19.01 -6.42 26.60
C TYR A 105 17.80 -5.88 27.36
N GLU A 106 17.62 -6.24 28.63
CA GLU A 106 16.55 -5.68 29.46
C GLU A 106 16.72 -4.15 29.61
N LEU A 107 17.95 -3.69 29.86
CA LEU A 107 18.27 -2.26 29.94
C LEU A 107 18.08 -1.56 28.58
N ILE A 108 18.51 -2.17 27.48
CA ILE A 108 18.29 -1.63 26.13
C ILE A 108 16.78 -1.53 25.81
N TYR A 109 16.01 -2.55 26.18
CA TYR A 109 14.56 -2.57 25.98
C TYR A 109 13.86 -1.49 26.84
N GLN A 110 14.31 -1.28 28.07
CA GLN A 110 13.85 -0.16 28.91
C GLN A 110 14.18 1.20 28.28
N ALA A 111 15.39 1.36 27.74
CA ALA A 111 15.78 2.59 27.04
C ALA A 111 14.91 2.84 25.80
N LEU A 112 14.56 1.77 25.06
CA LEU A 112 13.63 1.85 23.93
C LEU A 112 12.24 2.32 24.37
N SER A 113 11.73 1.79 25.47
CA SER A 113 10.44 2.20 26.03
C SER A 113 10.43 3.70 26.38
N ILE A 114 11.52 4.22 26.95
CA ILE A 114 11.68 5.66 27.23
C ILE A 114 11.64 6.46 25.92
N ALA A 115 12.41 6.05 24.91
CA ALA A 115 12.47 6.75 23.61
C ALA A 115 11.12 6.76 22.87
N LYS A 116 10.32 5.69 23.02
CA LYS A 116 8.97 5.61 22.45
C LYS A 116 7.93 6.47 23.16
N SER A 117 8.13 6.75 24.44
CA SER A 117 7.22 7.61 25.23
C SER A 117 7.35 9.10 24.91
N LEU A 118 8.32 9.48 24.06
CA LEU A 118 8.53 10.85 23.66
C LEU A 118 7.43 11.34 22.69
N PRO A 119 7.04 12.62 22.75
CA PRO A 119 6.09 13.21 21.82
C PRO A 119 6.58 13.14 20.37
N ASP A 120 5.64 13.16 19.41
CA ASP A 120 5.92 13.14 17.95
C ASP A 120 6.94 14.20 17.48
N SER A 121 7.10 15.30 18.22
CA SER A 121 8.15 16.30 17.94
C SER A 121 9.58 15.75 17.99
N PHE A 122 9.78 14.60 18.64
CA PHE A 122 11.05 13.89 18.77
C PHE A 122 11.07 12.58 17.97
N HIS A 123 10.19 12.42 16.97
CA HIS A 123 10.16 11.25 16.09
C HIS A 123 11.53 10.96 15.43
N TRP A 124 12.32 12.01 15.14
CA TRP A 124 13.68 11.86 14.63
C TRP A 124 14.57 11.08 15.60
N PHE A 125 14.50 11.39 16.91
CA PHE A 125 15.30 10.74 17.94
C PHE A 125 14.90 9.29 18.10
N THR A 126 13.59 9.00 18.15
CA THR A 126 13.09 7.62 18.22
C THR A 126 13.54 6.79 17.02
N LYS A 127 13.56 7.38 15.81
CA LYS A 127 14.07 6.73 14.60
C LYS A 127 15.55 6.36 14.74
N SER A 128 16.41 7.34 15.03
CA SER A 128 17.86 7.13 15.08
C SER A 128 18.26 6.19 16.22
N PHE A 129 17.58 6.31 17.36
CA PHE A 129 17.78 5.42 18.49
C PHE A 129 17.38 3.97 18.16
N LEU A 130 16.29 3.77 17.43
CA LEU A 130 15.88 2.46 16.93
C LEU A 130 16.90 1.85 15.96
N GLU A 131 17.50 2.65 15.07
CA GLU A 131 18.56 2.20 14.15
C GLU A 131 19.81 1.72 14.93
N ILE A 132 20.21 2.46 15.98
CA ILE A 132 21.30 2.08 16.88
C ILE A 132 20.99 0.76 17.60
N ILE A 133 19.79 0.63 18.18
CA ILE A 133 19.39 -0.58 18.91
C ILE A 133 19.40 -1.80 18.00
N ILE A 134 18.98 -1.65 16.74
CA ILE A 134 18.98 -2.73 15.77
C ILE A 134 20.40 -3.15 15.39
N GLU A 135 21.31 -2.20 15.19
CA GLU A 135 22.73 -2.50 14.95
C GLU A 135 23.32 -3.30 16.13
N ILE A 136 22.99 -2.90 17.36
CA ILE A 136 23.37 -3.63 18.56
C ILE A 136 22.73 -5.04 18.55
N ALA A 137 21.43 -5.17 18.31
CA ALA A 137 20.73 -6.45 18.31
C ALA A 137 21.20 -7.42 17.21
N ASP A 138 21.66 -6.90 16.07
CA ASP A 138 22.22 -7.68 14.97
C ASP A 138 23.70 -8.06 15.19
N SER A 139 24.45 -7.29 15.98
CA SER A 139 25.86 -7.56 16.30
C SER A 139 26.08 -8.80 17.17
N PHE A 140 25.09 -9.20 17.96
CA PHE A 140 25.17 -10.38 18.82
C PHE A 140 24.69 -11.65 18.08
N GLY A 141 25.53 -12.69 18.14
CA GLY A 141 25.32 -13.95 17.42
C GLY A 141 23.95 -14.61 17.65
N VAL A 142 23.57 -15.50 16.73
CA VAL A 142 22.27 -16.19 16.68
C VAL A 142 22.06 -17.17 17.86
N ASN A 143 23.12 -17.50 18.60
CA ASN A 143 23.11 -18.59 19.58
C ASN A 143 22.73 -18.18 21.02
N ASP A 144 22.31 -16.93 21.26
CA ASP A 144 21.97 -16.45 22.61
C ASP A 144 20.48 -16.66 22.94
N ILE A 145 20.15 -17.90 23.31
CA ILE A 145 18.77 -18.37 23.59
C ILE A 145 18.07 -17.48 24.63
N MET A 146 18.82 -16.99 25.62
CA MET A 146 18.26 -16.20 26.74
C MET A 146 17.82 -14.78 26.33
N CYS A 147 18.27 -14.31 25.17
CA CYS A 147 17.95 -12.96 24.66
C CYS A 147 16.94 -12.97 23.51
N CYS A 148 16.48 -14.15 23.07
CA CYS A 148 15.60 -14.28 21.90
C CYS A 148 14.28 -13.51 22.05
N GLU A 149 13.67 -13.51 23.23
CA GLU A 149 12.43 -12.77 23.49
C GLU A 149 12.61 -11.27 23.29
N LEU A 150 13.61 -10.68 23.94
CA LEU A 150 13.88 -9.24 23.88
C LEU A 150 14.28 -8.81 22.47
N ARG A 151 15.05 -9.64 21.76
CA ARG A 151 15.37 -9.42 20.34
C ARG A 151 14.13 -9.44 19.46
N ALA A 152 13.25 -10.43 19.64
CA ALA A 152 11.99 -10.50 18.90
C ALA A 152 11.13 -9.25 19.14
N LYS A 153 11.04 -8.78 20.38
CA LYS A 153 10.33 -7.54 20.75
C LYS A 153 10.96 -6.30 20.09
N ILE A 154 12.28 -6.17 20.11
CA ILE A 154 13.02 -5.09 19.46
C ILE A 154 12.78 -5.08 17.94
N TYR A 155 12.93 -6.23 17.28
CA TYR A 155 12.68 -6.36 15.84
C TYR A 155 11.23 -6.01 15.48
N THR A 156 10.28 -6.42 16.31
CA THR A 156 8.86 -6.09 16.14
C THR A 156 8.62 -4.59 16.25
N HIS A 157 9.17 -3.92 17.27
CA HIS A 157 9.04 -2.47 17.41
C HIS A 157 9.64 -1.71 16.23
N PHE A 158 10.82 -2.13 15.76
CA PHE A 158 11.47 -1.51 14.61
C PHE A 158 10.62 -1.63 13.33
N ALA A 159 10.10 -2.84 13.07
CA ALA A 159 9.25 -3.07 11.91
C ALA A 159 7.94 -2.27 11.98
N VAL A 160 7.28 -2.24 13.15
CA VAL A 160 6.05 -1.44 13.37
C VAL A 160 6.31 0.06 13.21
N PHE A 161 7.45 0.57 13.69
CA PHE A 161 7.82 1.97 13.52
C PHE A 161 7.89 2.36 12.03
N HIS A 162 8.53 1.52 11.21
CA HIS A 162 8.64 1.77 9.77
C HIS A 162 7.30 1.69 9.02
N MET A 163 6.31 0.91 9.50
CA MET A 163 4.96 0.88 8.92
C MET A 163 4.25 2.24 8.98
N THR A 164 4.60 3.09 9.95
CA THR A 164 3.96 4.41 10.15
C THR A 164 4.63 5.54 9.36
N GLY A 165 5.74 5.27 8.68
CA GLY A 165 6.54 6.26 7.96
C GLY A 165 5.92 6.72 6.64
N ARG A 166 6.10 8.02 6.30
CA ARG A 166 5.61 8.64 5.05
C ARG A 166 6.27 8.10 3.77
N ALA A 167 7.47 7.55 3.87
CA ALA A 167 8.20 6.89 2.78
C ALA A 167 8.20 5.37 3.04
N HIS A 168 7.07 4.73 2.78
CA HIS A 168 6.85 3.33 3.10
C HIS A 168 7.72 2.43 2.19
N SER A 169 8.70 1.75 2.79
CA SER A 169 9.52 0.74 2.12
C SER A 169 9.31 -0.61 2.80
N PHE A 170 8.58 -1.50 2.11
CA PHE A 170 8.26 -2.83 2.62
C PHE A 170 9.51 -3.68 2.93
N LYS A 171 10.67 -3.38 2.33
CA LYS A 171 11.86 -4.24 2.43
C LYS A 171 12.36 -4.36 3.88
N ARG A 172 12.54 -3.24 4.58
CA ARG A 172 13.02 -3.26 5.98
C ARG A 172 12.00 -3.94 6.89
N GLU A 173 10.72 -3.59 6.74
CA GLU A 173 9.63 -4.18 7.53
C GLU A 173 9.60 -5.71 7.39
N ILE A 174 9.63 -6.20 6.15
CA ILE A 174 9.61 -7.65 5.87
C ILE A 174 10.81 -8.33 6.52
N THR A 175 12.03 -7.82 6.36
CA THR A 175 13.24 -8.43 6.93
C THR A 175 13.19 -8.51 8.46
N TYR A 176 12.73 -7.46 9.14
CA TYR A 176 12.70 -7.48 10.61
C TYR A 176 11.50 -8.25 11.17
N PHE A 177 10.35 -8.26 10.47
CA PHE A 177 9.26 -9.17 10.82
C PHE A 177 9.63 -10.65 10.59
N GLU A 178 10.40 -10.99 9.55
CA GLU A 178 10.93 -12.34 9.35
C GLU A 178 11.83 -12.78 10.52
N LYS A 179 12.75 -11.90 10.95
CA LYS A 179 13.62 -12.13 12.12
C LYS A 179 12.80 -12.26 13.42
N ALA A 180 11.80 -11.41 13.61
CA ALA A 180 10.93 -11.47 14.79
C ALA A 180 10.09 -12.76 14.81
N LEU A 181 9.55 -13.15 13.65
CA LEU A 181 8.74 -14.35 13.53
C LEU A 181 9.58 -15.60 13.80
N SER A 182 10.78 -15.71 13.21
CA SER A 182 11.65 -16.88 13.39
C SER A 182 12.05 -17.11 14.86
N LEU A 183 12.21 -16.03 15.64
CA LEU A 183 12.51 -16.11 17.07
C LEU A 183 11.27 -16.42 17.92
N SER A 184 10.11 -15.90 17.56
CA SER A 184 8.87 -16.04 18.35
C SER A 184 8.07 -17.32 18.03
N ARG A 185 8.42 -18.07 16.97
CA ARG A 185 7.72 -19.32 16.60
C ARG A 185 7.54 -20.24 17.80
N THR A 186 6.29 -20.65 18.01
CA THR A 186 5.89 -21.60 19.06
C THR A 186 6.32 -21.21 20.48
N GLN A 187 6.58 -19.92 20.72
CA GLN A 187 6.87 -19.39 22.05
C GLN A 187 5.62 -18.70 22.62
N ASP A 188 5.44 -18.78 23.92
CA ASP A 188 4.29 -18.16 24.63
C ASP A 188 4.64 -16.78 25.22
N TRP A 189 5.51 -16.04 24.54
CA TRP A 189 5.92 -14.70 24.99
C TRP A 189 4.80 -13.69 24.81
N ARG A 190 4.68 -12.74 25.75
CA ARG A 190 3.67 -11.68 25.68
C ARG A 190 4.17 -10.49 24.85
N THR A 191 3.24 -9.79 24.23
CA THR A 191 3.49 -8.58 23.43
C THR A 191 3.84 -7.35 24.27
N ASP A 192 3.43 -7.30 25.54
CA ASP A 192 3.63 -6.16 26.45
C ASP A 192 3.29 -4.80 25.79
N ASN A 193 4.17 -3.79 25.94
CA ASN A 193 4.00 -2.41 25.47
C ASN A 193 4.19 -2.20 23.95
N ILE A 194 4.07 -3.26 23.13
CA ILE A 194 4.17 -3.14 21.67
C ILE A 194 2.94 -2.44 21.09
N THR A 195 1.75 -2.71 21.62
CA THR A 195 0.51 -2.07 21.19
C THR A 195 -0.37 -1.65 22.36
N PRO A 196 -1.03 -0.49 22.29
CA PRO A 196 -2.04 -0.08 23.27
C PRO A 196 -3.39 -0.78 23.05
N VAL A 197 -3.51 -1.57 21.98
CA VAL A 197 -4.73 -2.24 21.56
C VAL A 197 -4.52 -3.74 21.76
N PHE A 198 -5.34 -4.33 22.63
CA PHE A 198 -5.38 -5.73 23.06
C PHE A 198 -4.46 -6.11 24.22
N ASP A 199 -5.08 -6.22 25.40
CA ASP A 199 -4.62 -7.06 26.49
C ASP A 199 -4.38 -8.49 25.99
N GLU A 200 -3.21 -9.05 26.35
CA GLU A 200 -2.88 -10.49 26.30
C GLU A 200 -2.76 -11.18 24.92
N GLN A 201 -2.19 -10.55 23.89
CA GLN A 201 -1.77 -11.28 22.69
C GLN A 201 -0.38 -11.92 22.83
N ASN A 202 -0.27 -13.19 22.43
CA ASN A 202 1.02 -13.86 22.23
C ASN A 202 1.82 -13.12 21.14
N LEU A 203 3.10 -12.87 21.38
CA LEU A 203 4.02 -12.22 20.45
C LEU A 203 4.06 -12.92 19.10
N HIS A 204 4.03 -14.26 19.07
CA HIS A 204 3.97 -15.02 17.84
C HIS A 204 2.73 -14.68 17.00
N GLU A 205 1.57 -14.65 17.64
CA GLU A 205 0.29 -14.33 16.98
C GLU A 205 0.29 -12.88 16.48
N PHE A 206 0.71 -11.94 17.32
CA PHE A 206 0.80 -10.54 16.95
C PHE A 206 1.75 -10.29 15.79
N VAL A 207 2.98 -10.83 15.86
CA VAL A 207 3.99 -10.70 14.80
C VAL A 207 3.47 -11.34 13.52
N GLY A 208 2.90 -12.53 13.57
CA GLY A 208 2.40 -13.20 12.37
C GLY A 208 1.21 -12.47 11.73
N VAL A 209 0.25 -11.98 12.52
CA VAL A 209 -0.88 -11.17 12.01
C VAL A 209 -0.39 -9.89 11.33
N THR A 210 0.49 -9.16 12.02
CA THR A 210 1.01 -7.88 11.54
C THR A 210 1.89 -8.07 10.31
N PHE A 211 2.74 -9.10 10.32
CA PHE A 211 3.59 -9.46 9.20
C PHE A 211 2.77 -9.90 7.98
N ALA A 212 1.76 -10.76 8.17
CA ALA A 212 0.84 -11.13 7.11
C ALA A 212 0.14 -9.90 6.52
N SER A 213 -0.17 -8.91 7.37
CA SER A 213 -0.74 -7.64 6.93
C SER A 213 0.21 -6.85 6.03
N VAL A 214 1.48 -6.73 6.41
CA VAL A 214 2.51 -6.08 5.60
C VAL A 214 2.71 -6.82 4.27
N LEU A 215 2.75 -8.15 4.29
CA LEU A 215 2.93 -8.98 3.11
C LEU A 215 1.77 -8.87 2.10
N PHE A 216 0.51 -8.82 2.55
CA PHE A 216 -0.60 -8.63 1.60
C PHE A 216 -0.63 -7.21 1.04
N LYS A 217 -0.26 -6.19 1.83
CA LYS A 217 -0.15 -4.80 1.36
C LYS A 217 0.96 -4.65 0.33
N SER A 218 2.11 -5.30 0.56
CA SER A 218 3.21 -5.32 -0.41
C SER A 218 2.80 -6.06 -1.69
N ALA A 219 2.10 -7.20 -1.58
CA ALA A 219 1.57 -7.93 -2.73
C ALA A 219 0.62 -7.06 -3.59
N LYS A 220 -0.22 -6.23 -2.96
CA LYS A 220 -1.12 -5.32 -3.67
C LYS A 220 -0.38 -4.26 -4.49
N ALA A 221 0.78 -3.80 -4.03
CA ALA A 221 1.60 -2.83 -4.76
C ALA A 221 2.19 -3.41 -6.06
N PHE A 222 2.30 -4.75 -6.16
CA PHE A 222 2.86 -5.44 -7.31
C PHE A 222 1.85 -5.82 -8.40
N ILE A 223 0.54 -5.53 -8.21
CA ILE A 223 -0.54 -5.99 -9.12
C ILE A 223 -0.27 -5.62 -10.58
N HIS A 224 0.07 -4.36 -10.86
CA HIS A 224 0.25 -3.87 -12.23
C HIS A 224 1.72 -3.82 -12.68
N THR A 225 2.67 -4.05 -11.78
CA THR A 225 4.12 -3.92 -12.06
C THR A 225 4.81 -5.26 -12.22
N ASN A 226 4.66 -6.16 -11.25
CA ASN A 226 5.24 -7.50 -11.29
C ASN A 226 4.34 -8.51 -10.54
N PRO A 227 3.28 -9.01 -11.19
CA PRO A 227 2.29 -9.84 -10.51
C PRO A 227 2.87 -11.17 -10.00
N LYS A 228 3.95 -11.68 -10.58
CA LYS A 228 4.61 -12.92 -10.11
C LYS A 228 5.21 -12.73 -8.70
N LEU A 229 5.97 -11.66 -8.50
CA LEU A 229 6.48 -11.32 -7.15
C LEU A 229 5.33 -11.04 -6.18
N GLY A 230 4.25 -10.40 -6.65
CA GLY A 230 3.05 -10.21 -5.83
C GLY A 230 2.42 -11.54 -5.37
N ILE A 231 2.37 -12.56 -6.23
CA ILE A 231 1.84 -13.89 -5.88
C ILE A 231 2.70 -14.53 -4.78
N GLU A 232 4.02 -14.44 -4.89
CA GLU A 232 4.93 -14.95 -3.85
C GLU A 232 4.67 -14.27 -2.51
N GLN A 233 4.52 -12.94 -2.47
CA GLN A 233 4.21 -12.20 -1.23
C GLN A 233 2.84 -12.57 -0.67
N ALA A 234 1.83 -12.74 -1.53
CA ALA A 234 0.50 -13.16 -1.11
C ALA A 234 0.51 -14.59 -0.54
N ASP A 235 1.26 -15.51 -1.14
CA ASP A 235 1.44 -16.87 -0.61
C ASP A 235 2.15 -16.89 0.73
N ARG A 236 3.16 -16.05 0.90
CA ARG A 236 3.83 -15.85 2.19
C ARG A 236 2.87 -15.31 3.25
N SER A 237 2.00 -14.37 2.89
CA SER A 237 0.96 -13.84 3.78
C SER A 237 0.00 -14.95 4.22
N ILE A 238 -0.52 -15.75 3.28
CA ILE A 238 -1.45 -16.85 3.58
C ILE A 238 -0.80 -17.90 4.49
N LYS A 239 0.46 -18.28 4.21
CA LYS A 239 1.23 -19.22 5.05
C LYS A 239 1.41 -18.69 6.48
N CYS A 240 1.71 -17.40 6.62
CA CYS A 240 1.88 -16.78 7.93
C CYS A 240 0.57 -16.76 8.74
N ILE A 241 -0.57 -16.50 8.11
CA ILE A 241 -1.88 -16.56 8.79
C ILE A 241 -2.24 -18.01 9.16
N ALA A 242 -1.86 -18.98 8.32
CA ALA A 242 -2.07 -20.39 8.59
C ALA A 242 -1.28 -20.88 9.82
N GLU A 243 -0.06 -20.36 10.01
CA GLU A 243 0.81 -20.67 11.15
C GLU A 243 0.20 -20.18 12.48
N VAL A 244 -0.41 -18.99 12.49
CA VAL A 244 -0.96 -18.37 13.70
C VAL A 244 -2.38 -18.83 14.06
N GLY A 245 -3.20 -19.16 13.05
CA GLY A 245 -4.56 -19.68 13.27
C GLY A 245 -5.61 -18.99 12.41
N GLN A 246 -6.10 -19.70 11.39
CA GLN A 246 -7.01 -19.14 10.37
C GLN A 246 -8.41 -18.78 10.91
N MET A 247 -8.92 -19.53 11.89
CA MET A 247 -10.32 -19.44 12.31
C MET A 247 -10.64 -18.16 13.09
N LYS A 248 -9.66 -17.61 13.83
CA LYS A 248 -9.79 -16.31 14.50
C LYS A 248 -9.65 -15.13 13.53
N LEU A 249 -9.03 -15.36 12.37
CA LEU A 249 -8.59 -14.33 11.43
C LEU A 249 -9.27 -14.44 10.05
N LYS A 250 -10.53 -14.91 10.01
CA LYS A 250 -11.27 -15.20 8.77
C LYS A 250 -11.20 -14.06 7.74
N ILE A 251 -11.37 -12.81 8.18
CA ILE A 251 -11.35 -11.65 7.26
C ILE A 251 -9.98 -11.40 6.66
N LEU A 252 -8.90 -11.58 7.44
CA LEU A 252 -7.54 -11.38 6.99
C LEU A 252 -7.16 -12.46 5.96
N VAL A 253 -7.55 -13.71 6.23
CA VAL A 253 -7.41 -14.83 5.27
C VAL A 253 -8.14 -14.51 3.97
N ALA A 254 -9.41 -14.08 4.05
CA ALA A 254 -10.19 -13.75 2.85
C ALA A 254 -9.56 -12.60 2.05
N LYS A 255 -9.07 -11.55 2.71
CA LYS A 255 -8.36 -10.42 2.07
C LYS A 255 -7.07 -10.88 1.37
N ALA A 256 -6.25 -11.72 2.02
CA ALA A 256 -5.01 -12.23 1.44
C ALA A 256 -5.27 -13.13 0.21
N ILE A 257 -6.23 -14.05 0.31
CA ILE A 257 -6.62 -14.92 -0.82
C ILE A 257 -7.19 -14.09 -1.98
N LEU A 258 -7.98 -13.06 -1.71
CA LEU A 258 -8.53 -12.15 -2.72
C LEU A 258 -7.41 -11.39 -3.46
N VAL A 259 -6.38 -10.91 -2.75
CA VAL A 259 -5.22 -10.26 -3.39
C VAL A 259 -4.50 -11.24 -4.30
N LYS A 260 -4.23 -12.48 -3.85
CA LYS A 260 -3.66 -13.54 -4.70
C LYS A 260 -4.50 -13.79 -5.95
N ALA A 261 -5.82 -13.90 -5.79
CA ALA A 261 -6.73 -14.11 -6.92
C ALA A 261 -6.68 -12.95 -7.93
N ARG A 262 -6.58 -11.70 -7.48
CA ARG A 262 -6.41 -10.54 -8.37
C ARG A 262 -5.11 -10.59 -9.15
N LEU A 263 -4.00 -10.94 -8.50
CA LEU A 263 -2.71 -11.12 -9.17
C LEU A 263 -2.77 -12.24 -10.23
N LEU A 264 -3.48 -13.33 -9.95
CA LEU A 264 -3.72 -14.40 -10.92
C LEU A 264 -4.60 -13.95 -12.10
N ILE A 265 -5.58 -13.07 -11.86
CA ILE A 265 -6.40 -12.44 -12.91
C ILE A 265 -5.52 -11.59 -13.84
N GLU A 266 -4.60 -10.79 -13.30
CA GLU A 266 -3.69 -9.95 -14.11
C GLU A 266 -2.80 -10.79 -15.05
N ILE A 267 -2.32 -11.96 -14.61
CA ILE A 267 -1.58 -12.89 -15.48
C ILE A 267 -2.48 -13.80 -16.34
N SER A 268 -3.79 -13.50 -16.40
CA SER A 268 -4.80 -14.26 -17.17
C SER A 268 -4.98 -15.73 -16.74
N ASN A 269 -4.57 -16.10 -15.53
CA ASN A 269 -4.82 -17.45 -14.97
C ASN A 269 -6.17 -17.51 -14.25
N TYR A 270 -7.25 -17.39 -15.04
CA TYR A 270 -8.62 -17.28 -14.52
C TYR A 270 -9.13 -18.55 -13.81
N LYS A 271 -8.69 -19.73 -14.26
CA LYS A 271 -9.09 -21.03 -13.66
C LYS A 271 -8.60 -21.13 -12.22
N GLU A 272 -7.32 -20.80 -12.00
CA GLU A 272 -6.72 -20.87 -10.67
C GLU A 272 -7.21 -19.74 -9.76
N ALA A 273 -7.35 -18.52 -10.30
CA ALA A 273 -7.97 -17.41 -9.59
C ALA A 273 -9.37 -17.79 -9.06
N MET A 274 -10.18 -18.45 -9.88
CA MET A 274 -11.53 -18.87 -9.50
C MET A 274 -11.53 -19.90 -8.36
N ARG A 275 -10.58 -20.85 -8.36
CA ARG A 275 -10.40 -21.80 -7.25
C ARG A 275 -10.11 -21.06 -5.93
N HIS A 276 -9.24 -20.06 -5.96
CA HIS A 276 -8.93 -19.23 -4.80
C HIS A 276 -10.14 -18.39 -4.35
N LEU A 277 -10.89 -17.79 -5.27
CA LEU A 277 -12.10 -17.01 -4.95
C LEU A 277 -13.20 -17.87 -4.32
N ARG A 278 -13.39 -19.12 -4.75
CA ARG A 278 -14.31 -20.07 -4.09
C ARG A 278 -13.83 -20.42 -2.68
N SER A 279 -12.52 -20.56 -2.48
CA SER A 279 -11.97 -20.79 -1.15
C SER A 279 -12.21 -19.60 -0.22
N ALA A 280 -11.98 -18.37 -0.69
CA ALA A 280 -12.21 -17.14 0.08
C ALA A 280 -13.69 -16.97 0.49
N GLU A 281 -14.62 -17.34 -0.39
CA GLU A 281 -16.06 -17.23 -0.10
C GLU A 281 -16.48 -18.04 1.12
N ARG A 282 -15.90 -19.24 1.33
CA ARG A 282 -16.19 -20.09 2.49
C ARG A 282 -15.89 -19.39 3.82
N TYR A 283 -14.86 -18.55 3.88
CA TYR A 283 -14.53 -17.78 5.09
C TYR A 283 -15.47 -16.59 5.32
N LEU A 284 -16.22 -16.18 4.29
CA LEU A 284 -17.19 -15.10 4.40
C LEU A 284 -18.60 -15.62 4.72
N MET A 285 -18.91 -16.89 4.52
CA MET A 285 -20.28 -17.43 4.73
C MET A 285 -20.79 -17.17 6.15
N GLY A 286 -22.05 -16.74 6.27
CA GLY A 286 -22.71 -16.46 7.55
C GLY A 286 -22.37 -15.11 8.20
N GLU A 287 -21.29 -14.46 7.79
CA GLU A 287 -20.85 -13.20 8.38
C GLU A 287 -21.61 -12.00 7.77
N LYS A 288 -22.14 -11.13 8.65
CA LYS A 288 -22.95 -9.95 8.27
C LYS A 288 -22.25 -8.60 8.52
N ASN A 289 -21.12 -8.58 9.21
CA ASN A 289 -20.37 -7.36 9.51
C ASN A 289 -19.99 -6.59 8.23
N ASN A 290 -20.10 -5.26 8.24
CA ASN A 290 -19.78 -4.35 7.15
C ASN A 290 -18.41 -4.62 6.51
N GLU A 291 -17.38 -4.92 7.30
CA GLU A 291 -16.06 -5.24 6.75
C GLU A 291 -16.06 -6.52 5.92
N PHE A 292 -16.75 -7.56 6.37
CA PHE A 292 -16.90 -8.81 5.63
C PHE A 292 -17.72 -8.61 4.35
N GLN A 293 -18.77 -7.79 4.41
CA GLN A 293 -19.59 -7.47 3.25
C GLN A 293 -18.81 -6.67 2.19
N LYS A 294 -17.92 -5.76 2.60
CA LYS A 294 -17.01 -5.07 1.69
C LYS A 294 -16.10 -6.05 0.95
N VAL A 295 -15.49 -7.00 1.67
CA VAL A 295 -14.67 -8.07 1.05
C VAL A 295 -15.52 -8.96 0.14
N ARG A 296 -16.77 -9.25 0.51
CA ARG A 296 -17.72 -10.01 -0.33
C ARG A 296 -18.06 -9.28 -1.63
N CYS A 297 -18.25 -7.96 -1.58
CA CYS A 297 -18.45 -7.14 -2.78
C CYS A 297 -17.24 -7.24 -3.71
N GLU A 298 -16.03 -7.06 -3.16
CA GLU A 298 -14.78 -7.20 -3.91
C GLU A 298 -14.60 -8.59 -4.54
N LEU A 299 -14.96 -9.64 -3.80
CA LEU A 299 -14.92 -11.03 -4.25
C LEU A 299 -15.91 -11.29 -5.40
N ASN A 300 -17.13 -10.74 -5.33
CA ASN A 300 -18.11 -10.87 -6.41
C ASN A 300 -17.65 -10.21 -7.71
N ILE A 301 -17.02 -9.03 -7.62
CA ILE A 301 -16.42 -8.36 -8.79
C ILE A 301 -15.34 -9.25 -9.42
N SER A 302 -14.39 -9.75 -8.62
CA SER A 302 -13.32 -10.62 -9.13
C SER A 302 -13.84 -11.94 -9.72
N LYS A 303 -14.87 -12.55 -9.11
CA LYS A 303 -15.52 -13.75 -9.67
C LYS A 303 -16.18 -13.47 -11.00
N ALA A 304 -16.85 -12.32 -11.14
CA ALA A 304 -17.47 -11.94 -12.39
C ALA A 304 -16.45 -11.81 -13.52
N VAL A 305 -15.31 -11.18 -13.26
CA VAL A 305 -14.20 -11.10 -14.23
C VAL A 305 -13.72 -12.50 -14.63
N CYS A 306 -13.56 -13.42 -13.68
CA CYS A 306 -13.20 -14.80 -14.01
C CYS A 306 -14.28 -15.50 -14.85
N TYR A 307 -15.56 -15.40 -14.49
CA TYR A 307 -16.65 -16.01 -15.25
C TYR A 307 -16.75 -15.47 -16.67
N GLU A 308 -16.58 -14.16 -16.86
CA GLU A 308 -16.63 -13.52 -18.16
C GLU A 308 -15.51 -14.06 -19.07
N ASN A 309 -14.28 -14.13 -18.57
CA ASN A 309 -13.13 -14.63 -19.34
C ASN A 309 -13.15 -16.16 -19.54
N LEU A 310 -13.91 -16.89 -18.74
CA LEU A 310 -14.18 -18.33 -18.92
C LEU A 310 -15.40 -18.62 -19.81
N GLY A 311 -16.02 -17.59 -20.41
CA GLY A 311 -17.15 -17.72 -21.34
C GLY A 311 -18.54 -17.77 -20.70
N SER A 312 -18.64 -17.70 -19.37
CA SER A 312 -19.89 -17.79 -18.61
C SER A 312 -20.50 -16.40 -18.34
N THR A 313 -20.98 -15.72 -19.38
CA THR A 313 -21.45 -14.32 -19.29
C THR A 313 -22.68 -14.14 -18.39
N SER A 314 -23.60 -15.11 -18.35
CA SER A 314 -24.79 -15.09 -17.48
C SER A 314 -24.41 -15.06 -15.99
N TYR A 315 -23.50 -15.96 -15.58
CA TYR A 315 -22.96 -16.02 -14.23
C TYR A 315 -22.16 -14.77 -13.86
N ALA A 316 -21.38 -14.22 -14.81
CA ALA A 316 -20.66 -12.97 -14.61
C ALA A 316 -21.64 -11.83 -14.28
N MET A 317 -22.70 -11.68 -15.06
CA MET A 317 -23.74 -10.66 -14.84
C MET A 317 -24.48 -10.86 -13.51
N ALA A 318 -24.80 -12.09 -13.13
CA ALA A 318 -25.43 -12.38 -11.84
C ALA A 318 -24.55 -11.92 -10.66
N LYS A 319 -23.25 -12.23 -10.70
CA LYS A 319 -22.30 -11.79 -9.66
C LYS A 319 -22.08 -10.28 -9.64
N LEU A 320 -22.05 -9.62 -10.80
CA LEU A 320 -21.98 -8.14 -10.86
C LEU A 320 -23.22 -7.47 -10.28
N ARG A 321 -24.42 -7.98 -10.57
CA ARG A 321 -25.66 -7.46 -9.97
C ARG A 321 -25.63 -7.53 -8.45
N LEU A 322 -25.18 -8.66 -7.90
CA LEU A 322 -24.98 -8.81 -6.45
C LEU A 322 -23.95 -7.81 -5.89
N ALA A 323 -22.84 -7.59 -6.61
CA ALA A 323 -21.84 -6.60 -6.22
C ALA A 323 -22.40 -5.17 -6.22
N VAL A 324 -23.17 -4.79 -7.24
CA VAL A 324 -23.81 -3.46 -7.35
C VAL A 324 -24.81 -3.24 -6.22
N LEU A 325 -25.65 -4.24 -5.92
CA LEU A 325 -26.61 -4.17 -4.82
C LEU A 325 -25.91 -3.97 -3.47
N LEU A 326 -24.87 -4.77 -3.19
CA LEU A 326 -24.07 -4.65 -1.97
C LEU A 326 -23.35 -3.30 -1.88
N ALA A 327 -22.76 -2.83 -2.97
CA ALA A 327 -22.04 -1.57 -3.00
C ALA A 327 -22.97 -0.37 -2.75
N ARG A 328 -24.20 -0.39 -3.28
CA ARG A 328 -25.21 0.64 -2.99
C ARG A 328 -25.67 0.60 -1.53
N HIS A 329 -25.97 -0.58 -1.01
CA HIS A 329 -26.42 -0.75 0.38
C HIS A 329 -25.39 -0.26 1.41
N LEU A 330 -24.09 -0.40 1.09
CA LEU A 330 -22.99 -0.02 1.98
C LEU A 330 -22.34 1.33 1.61
N GLU A 331 -22.92 2.04 0.63
CA GLU A 331 -22.40 3.34 0.14
C GLU A 331 -20.92 3.27 -0.30
N LEU A 332 -20.53 2.18 -0.95
CA LEU A 332 -19.16 1.93 -1.42
C LEU A 332 -18.94 2.46 -2.84
N SER A 333 -18.86 3.79 -2.99
CA SER A 333 -18.69 4.52 -4.27
C SER A 333 -17.64 3.91 -5.21
N LYS A 334 -16.42 3.67 -4.74
CA LYS A 334 -15.35 3.05 -5.53
C LYS A 334 -15.74 1.68 -6.10
N LEU A 335 -16.30 0.82 -5.25
CA LEU A 335 -16.62 -0.56 -5.63
C LEU A 335 -17.85 -0.60 -6.53
N LEU A 336 -18.80 0.31 -6.33
CA LEU A 336 -19.93 0.52 -7.24
C LEU A 336 -19.43 0.88 -8.63
N GLY A 337 -18.56 1.90 -8.73
CA GLY A 337 -17.97 2.31 -10.01
C GLY A 337 -17.20 1.18 -10.70
N LEU A 338 -16.39 0.42 -9.96
CA LEU A 338 -15.64 -0.72 -10.51
C LEU A 338 -16.57 -1.85 -10.99
N ALA A 339 -17.65 -2.15 -10.28
CA ALA A 339 -18.64 -3.15 -10.71
C ALA A 339 -19.37 -2.70 -11.98
N LEU A 340 -19.79 -1.44 -12.04
CA LEU A 340 -20.47 -0.85 -13.20
C LEU A 340 -19.58 -0.81 -14.45
N LEU A 341 -18.27 -0.58 -14.29
CA LEU A 341 -17.31 -0.68 -15.38
C LEU A 341 -17.27 -2.08 -16.01
N GLN A 342 -17.31 -3.14 -15.18
CA GLN A 342 -17.34 -4.51 -15.70
C GLN A 342 -18.70 -4.84 -16.35
N VAL A 343 -19.81 -4.33 -15.79
CA VAL A 343 -21.14 -4.45 -16.42
C VAL A 343 -21.14 -3.81 -17.80
N ALA A 344 -20.59 -2.59 -17.92
CA ALA A 344 -20.48 -1.89 -19.19
C ALA A 344 -19.67 -2.69 -20.22
N LYS A 345 -18.52 -3.27 -19.82
CA LYS A 345 -17.70 -4.11 -20.72
C LYS A 345 -18.48 -5.29 -21.29
N ILE A 346 -19.29 -5.96 -20.48
CA ILE A 346 -20.13 -7.08 -20.94
C ILE A 346 -21.19 -6.57 -21.92
N TYR A 347 -21.86 -5.46 -21.62
CA TYR A 347 -22.87 -4.88 -22.52
C TYR A 347 -22.29 -4.35 -23.84
N MET A 348 -21.05 -3.85 -23.84
CA MET A 348 -20.34 -3.39 -25.04
C MET A 348 -20.04 -4.51 -26.04
N LYS A 349 -20.11 -5.78 -25.64
CA LYS A 349 -19.95 -6.92 -26.57
C LYS A 349 -21.18 -7.16 -27.45
N THR A 350 -22.34 -6.63 -27.08
CA THR A 350 -23.60 -6.85 -27.81
C THR A 350 -24.18 -5.52 -28.31
N PRO A 351 -24.30 -5.30 -29.64
CA PRO A 351 -24.80 -4.05 -30.20
C PRO A 351 -26.18 -3.61 -29.67
N SER A 352 -27.09 -4.55 -29.45
CA SER A 352 -28.43 -4.24 -28.90
C SER A 352 -28.41 -3.68 -27.47
N LYS A 353 -27.29 -3.82 -26.75
CA LYS A 353 -27.15 -3.42 -25.34
C LYS A 353 -26.28 -2.17 -25.13
N TYR A 354 -25.90 -1.46 -26.19
CA TYR A 354 -25.08 -0.25 -26.09
C TYR A 354 -25.69 0.85 -25.21
N HIS A 355 -27.02 1.00 -25.24
CA HIS A 355 -27.72 1.94 -24.36
C HIS A 355 -27.57 1.59 -22.87
N LEU A 356 -27.56 0.28 -22.53
CA LEU A 356 -27.32 -0.18 -21.16
C LEU A 356 -25.87 0.04 -20.74
N ALA A 357 -24.92 -0.17 -21.66
CA ALA A 357 -23.51 0.14 -21.43
C ALA A 357 -23.31 1.64 -21.14
N GLU A 358 -23.97 2.52 -21.90
CA GLU A 358 -23.88 3.97 -21.69
C GLU A 358 -24.42 4.38 -20.31
N ASN A 359 -25.57 3.84 -19.91
CA ASN A 359 -26.15 4.10 -18.59
C ASN A 359 -25.23 3.64 -17.46
N ALA A 360 -24.64 2.44 -17.58
CA ALA A 360 -23.69 1.92 -16.61
C ALA A 360 -22.42 2.79 -16.52
N LEU A 361 -21.88 3.26 -17.65
CA LEU A 361 -20.71 4.14 -17.67
C LEU A 361 -21.01 5.53 -17.10
N ARG A 362 -22.24 6.04 -17.29
CA ARG A 362 -22.69 7.31 -16.71
C ARG A 362 -22.74 7.21 -15.19
N GLU A 363 -23.38 6.16 -14.66
CA GLU A 363 -23.44 5.92 -13.22
C GLU A 363 -22.04 5.66 -12.63
N ALA A 364 -21.18 4.92 -13.33
CA ALA A 364 -19.79 4.70 -12.91
C ALA A 364 -19.01 6.02 -12.83
N ARG A 365 -19.18 6.91 -13.82
CA ARG A 365 -18.57 8.24 -13.81
C ARG A 365 -18.97 9.02 -12.57
N ASP A 366 -20.27 9.05 -12.28
CA ASP A 366 -20.82 9.83 -11.16
C ASP A 366 -20.35 9.24 -9.83
N SER A 367 -20.26 7.91 -9.71
CA SER A 367 -19.70 7.22 -8.53
C SER A 367 -18.24 7.55 -8.24
N PHE A 368 -17.44 7.85 -9.28
CA PHE A 368 -16.04 8.25 -9.08
C PHE A 368 -15.88 9.76 -8.89
N GLN A 369 -16.89 10.61 -9.14
CA GLN A 369 -16.73 12.07 -9.03
C GLN A 369 -16.28 12.49 -7.63
N ASP A 370 -16.86 11.87 -6.61
CA ASP A 370 -16.63 12.15 -5.19
C ASP A 370 -15.26 11.69 -4.68
N GLU A 371 -14.53 10.87 -5.44
CA GLU A 371 -13.22 10.32 -5.03
C GLU A 371 -12.05 10.97 -5.76
N GLU A 372 -10.91 11.13 -5.08
CA GLU A 372 -9.62 11.54 -5.69
C GLU A 372 -8.97 10.42 -6.54
N ASP A 373 -9.78 9.62 -7.25
CA ASP A 373 -9.30 8.50 -8.08
C ASP A 373 -9.13 8.92 -9.55
N SER A 374 -7.99 9.54 -9.84
CA SER A 374 -7.69 10.06 -11.18
C SER A 374 -7.58 8.98 -12.26
N GLU A 375 -7.19 7.75 -11.89
CA GLU A 375 -7.01 6.63 -12.81
C GLU A 375 -8.36 6.08 -13.27
N ASN A 376 -9.27 5.80 -12.33
CA ASN A 376 -10.59 5.28 -12.66
C ASN A 376 -11.44 6.30 -13.43
N LYS A 377 -11.31 7.60 -13.11
CA LYS A 377 -11.93 8.69 -13.91
C LYS A 377 -11.46 8.66 -15.37
N ARG A 378 -10.16 8.46 -15.62
CA ARG A 378 -9.61 8.32 -16.98
C ARG A 378 -10.13 7.05 -17.65
N CYS A 379 -10.17 5.93 -16.93
CA CYS A 379 -10.67 4.65 -17.43
C CYS A 379 -12.12 4.76 -17.94
N VAL A 380 -13.02 5.36 -17.15
CA VAL A 380 -14.42 5.61 -17.58
C VAL A 380 -14.46 6.48 -18.84
N LYS A 381 -13.68 7.56 -18.88
CA LYS A 381 -13.62 8.44 -20.05
C LYS A 381 -13.20 7.69 -21.32
N TYR A 382 -12.19 6.81 -21.23
CA TYR A 382 -11.75 5.99 -22.35
C TYR A 382 -12.80 4.95 -22.76
N MET A 383 -13.49 4.31 -21.81
CA MET A 383 -14.56 3.36 -22.15
C MET A 383 -15.76 4.04 -22.81
N VAL A 384 -16.12 5.25 -22.37
CA VAL A 384 -17.17 6.04 -23.05
C VAL A 384 -16.75 6.38 -24.48
N ALA A 385 -15.51 6.79 -24.69
CA ALA A 385 -14.99 7.07 -26.03
C ALA A 385 -14.99 5.81 -26.92
N LEU A 386 -14.62 4.66 -26.37
CA LEU A 386 -14.64 3.37 -27.05
C LEU A 386 -16.07 2.94 -27.44
N LEU A 387 -17.03 3.07 -26.53
CA LEU A 387 -18.43 2.79 -26.83
C LEU A 387 -18.95 3.68 -27.96
N GLN A 388 -18.62 4.97 -27.93
CA GLN A 388 -18.98 5.91 -28.98
C GLN A 388 -18.28 5.63 -30.31
N SER A 389 -17.04 5.13 -30.30
CA SER A 389 -16.36 4.76 -31.53
C SER A 389 -17.01 3.54 -32.18
N ILE A 390 -17.32 2.51 -31.38
CA ILE A 390 -17.93 1.26 -31.86
C ILE A 390 -19.37 1.51 -32.34
N SER A 391 -20.18 2.20 -31.54
CA SER A 391 -21.59 2.46 -31.89
C SER A 391 -21.77 3.29 -33.18
N ASN A 392 -20.83 4.16 -33.49
CA ASN A 392 -20.88 5.04 -34.66
C ASN A 392 -19.95 4.58 -35.80
N GLU A 393 -19.33 3.41 -35.71
CA GLU A 393 -18.33 2.94 -36.69
C GLU A 393 -18.89 2.90 -38.12
N LYS A 394 -20.09 2.31 -38.29
CA LYS A 394 -20.78 2.28 -39.59
C LYS A 394 -21.02 3.69 -40.13
N THR A 395 -21.49 4.59 -39.27
CA THR A 395 -21.69 6.01 -39.62
C THR A 395 -20.37 6.69 -40.02
N TYR A 396 -19.24 6.38 -39.37
CA TYR A 396 -17.94 6.91 -39.79
C TYR A 396 -17.53 6.41 -41.17
N ILE A 397 -17.66 5.10 -41.40
CA ILE A 397 -17.31 4.47 -42.68
C ILE A 397 -18.19 5.04 -43.80
N ASP A 398 -19.49 5.20 -43.55
CA ASP A 398 -20.42 5.78 -44.53
C ASP A 398 -20.11 7.25 -44.81
N ILE A 399 -19.74 8.04 -43.79
CA ILE A 399 -19.34 9.44 -43.98
C ILE A 399 -18.02 9.54 -44.75
N ILE A 400 -17.05 8.66 -44.48
CA ILE A 400 -15.76 8.62 -45.20
C ILE A 400 -16.00 8.25 -46.67
N LYS A 401 -16.77 7.19 -46.93
CA LYS A 401 -17.10 6.74 -48.29
C LYS A 401 -17.90 7.77 -49.09
N ASN A 402 -18.79 8.52 -48.43
CA ASN A 402 -19.63 9.53 -49.07
C ASN A 402 -19.01 10.95 -49.04
N SER A 403 -17.80 11.11 -48.51
CA SER A 403 -17.14 12.43 -48.47
C SER A 403 -16.57 12.78 -49.85
N GLN A 404 -17.17 13.77 -50.51
CA GLN A 404 -16.70 14.28 -51.81
C GLN A 404 -15.42 15.14 -51.71
N PHE A 405 -14.94 15.42 -50.49
CA PHE A 405 -13.74 16.23 -50.24
C PHE A 405 -12.80 15.50 -49.28
N ASN A 406 -11.59 15.19 -49.75
CA ASN A 406 -10.53 14.43 -49.06
C ASN A 406 -9.95 15.07 -47.77
N PHE A 407 -10.64 16.01 -47.12
CA PHE A 407 -10.13 16.69 -45.93
C PHE A 407 -10.97 16.39 -44.69
N CYS A 408 -10.46 15.48 -43.87
CA CYS A 408 -10.92 15.31 -42.49
C CYS A 408 -10.45 16.51 -41.66
N ASP A 409 -11.39 17.25 -41.04
CA ASP A 409 -11.10 18.44 -40.24
C ASP A 409 -10.30 18.05 -38.98
N LEU A 410 -8.98 18.25 -39.06
CA LEU A 410 -7.98 17.84 -38.07
C LEU A 410 -8.29 18.40 -36.66
N TYR A 411 -8.95 19.56 -36.58
CA TYR A 411 -9.39 20.17 -35.33
C TYR A 411 -10.56 19.39 -34.69
N LYS A 412 -11.54 18.97 -35.49
CA LYS A 412 -12.65 18.14 -35.02
C LYS A 412 -12.17 16.74 -34.64
N LEU A 413 -11.23 16.18 -35.40
CA LEU A 413 -10.61 14.90 -35.07
C LEU A 413 -9.83 14.97 -33.73
N ARG A 414 -9.11 16.06 -33.48
CA ARG A 414 -8.46 16.32 -32.18
C ARG A 414 -9.46 16.47 -31.04
N LYS A 415 -10.61 17.14 -31.27
CA LYS A 415 -11.69 17.23 -30.26
C LYS A 415 -12.36 15.88 -30.00
N TRP A 416 -12.53 15.05 -31.01
CA TRP A 416 -12.99 13.68 -30.82
C TRP A 416 -11.95 12.86 -30.01
N LYS A 417 -10.67 12.87 -30.43
CA LYS A 417 -9.57 12.18 -29.74
C LYS A 417 -9.46 12.57 -28.26
N ASN A 418 -9.60 13.86 -27.93
CA ASN A 418 -9.33 14.37 -26.59
C ASN A 418 -10.58 14.54 -25.70
N GLN A 419 -11.76 14.69 -26.31
CA GLN A 419 -13.01 15.08 -25.62
C GLN A 419 -14.21 14.20 -25.98
N ALA A 420 -14.06 13.19 -26.84
CA ALA A 420 -15.16 12.32 -27.28
C ALA A 420 -16.37 13.11 -27.84
N LYS A 421 -16.10 14.26 -28.47
CA LYS A 421 -17.13 15.06 -29.14
C LYS A 421 -17.35 14.54 -30.56
N PRO A 422 -18.60 14.42 -31.02
CA PRO A 422 -18.88 13.90 -32.35
C PRO A 422 -18.37 14.87 -33.43
N PHE A 423 -17.37 14.44 -34.22
CA PHE A 423 -16.82 15.24 -35.32
C PHE A 423 -17.77 15.32 -36.52
N TRP A 424 -18.75 14.41 -36.58
CA TRP A 424 -19.74 14.23 -37.66
C TRP A 424 -21.03 15.02 -37.49
N LYS A 425 -21.29 15.61 -36.31
CA LYS A 425 -22.46 16.49 -36.14
C LYS A 425 -22.20 17.79 -36.92
N ARG A 426 -22.89 17.97 -38.05
CA ARG A 426 -22.95 19.26 -38.77
C ARG A 426 -23.54 20.31 -37.83
N ARG A 427 -22.70 21.22 -37.32
CA ARG A 427 -23.18 22.57 -36.98
C ARG A 427 -23.11 23.39 -38.26
N GLY A 428 -24.09 24.29 -38.43
CA GLY A 428 -24.25 25.14 -39.60
C GLY A 428 -22.94 25.77 -40.06
N THR A 429 -22.80 25.80 -41.39
CA THR A 429 -21.87 26.58 -42.21
C THR A 429 -20.48 26.83 -41.62
N ILE A 430 -19.52 26.03 -42.08
CA ILE A 430 -18.09 26.21 -41.81
C ILE A 430 -17.64 27.55 -42.41
N THR A 431 -17.24 28.50 -41.57
CA THR A 431 -16.34 29.59 -41.98
C THR A 431 -14.98 28.99 -42.26
N PHE A 432 -14.58 28.98 -43.54
CA PHE A 432 -13.23 28.61 -43.97
C PHE A 432 -12.20 29.53 -43.30
N ILE A 433 -11.33 28.97 -42.47
CA ILE A 433 -10.10 29.64 -42.08
C ILE A 433 -9.09 29.40 -43.21
N LYS A 434 -8.89 30.42 -44.04
CA LYS A 434 -7.74 30.50 -44.96
C LYS A 434 -6.46 30.63 -44.13
N SER A 435 -5.62 29.60 -44.17
CA SER A 435 -4.21 29.63 -43.78
C SER A 435 -3.58 28.33 -44.28
N PHE A 436 -2.49 28.26 -45.04
CA PHE A 436 -1.52 29.23 -45.51
C PHE A 436 -0.86 28.56 -46.74
N THR A 437 -0.63 29.35 -47.79
CA THR A 437 0.35 29.06 -48.84
C THR A 437 1.74 28.96 -48.23
N THR A 438 2.44 27.84 -48.46
CA THR A 438 3.87 27.77 -48.81
C THR A 438 4.32 26.31 -48.76
N LEU A 439 4.50 25.70 -49.92
CA LEU A 439 5.68 24.92 -50.33
C LEU A 439 5.39 24.30 -51.71
N SER A 440 5.33 25.19 -52.71
CA SER A 440 5.92 24.90 -54.00
C SER A 440 7.43 24.90 -53.76
N LEU A 441 8.06 23.73 -53.81
CA LEU A 441 9.48 23.47 -54.04
C LEU A 441 9.70 21.98 -53.75
N LEU A 442 9.68 21.18 -54.82
CA LEU A 442 10.25 19.82 -55.01
C LEU A 442 9.38 18.99 -55.98
N SER A 443 8.94 19.61 -57.08
CA SER A 443 8.66 18.89 -58.32
C SER A 443 9.74 19.27 -59.34
N LEU A 444 10.86 18.56 -59.33
CA LEU A 444 11.71 18.30 -60.50
C LEU A 444 12.87 17.38 -60.06
N ALA A 445 13.22 16.41 -60.93
CA ALA A 445 14.12 15.27 -60.75
C ALA A 445 13.40 14.05 -60.13
N THR A 446 13.12 12.95 -60.83
CA THR A 446 13.63 12.41 -62.10
C THR A 446 12.58 11.46 -62.71
N THR A 447 12.36 11.57 -64.01
CA THR A 447 11.92 10.46 -64.87
C THR A 447 13.04 9.43 -64.95
N ASP A 448 12.72 8.13 -64.85
CA ASP A 448 13.04 7.11 -65.86
C ASP A 448 12.49 5.74 -65.41
N LEU A 449 11.70 5.16 -66.31
CA LEU A 449 11.13 3.80 -66.33
C LEU A 449 12.26 2.75 -66.55
N PRO A 450 12.10 1.45 -66.23
CA PRO A 450 11.19 0.58 -67.00
C PRO A 450 10.46 -0.54 -66.24
N SER A 451 9.62 -1.17 -67.04
CA SER A 451 8.55 -2.16 -66.86
C SER A 451 8.99 -3.59 -66.56
N GLU A 452 7.97 -4.39 -66.19
CA GLU A 452 7.81 -5.86 -66.31
C GLU A 452 8.66 -6.77 -65.39
N VAL A 453 7.98 -7.50 -64.49
CA VAL A 453 7.96 -8.98 -64.46
C VAL A 453 6.61 -9.44 -63.86
N SER A 454 6.02 -10.45 -64.51
CA SER A 454 4.78 -11.17 -64.22
C SER A 454 4.95 -12.36 -63.26
N GLU A 455 3.81 -12.95 -62.92
CA GLU A 455 3.55 -14.35 -62.50
C GLU A 455 3.13 -14.63 -61.05
N ASP A 456 1.86 -15.07 -60.96
CA ASP A 456 1.36 -16.25 -60.24
C ASP A 456 1.29 -16.23 -58.70
N SER A 457 0.27 -16.76 -58.01
CA SER A 457 -0.93 -17.51 -58.37
C SER A 457 -1.85 -17.65 -57.13
N GLU A 458 -3.06 -18.17 -57.36
CA GLU A 458 -3.91 -18.96 -56.44
C GLU A 458 -4.80 -18.28 -55.37
N GLU A 459 -6.11 -18.17 -55.70
CA GLU A 459 -7.20 -18.48 -54.76
C GLU A 459 -7.27 -20.02 -54.55
N PRO A 460 -7.83 -20.53 -53.42
CA PRO A 460 -9.29 -20.78 -53.41
C PRO A 460 -10.01 -20.58 -52.06
N THR A 461 -11.24 -20.09 -52.18
CA THR A 461 -12.50 -20.45 -51.49
C THR A 461 -12.49 -21.37 -50.26
N SER A 462 -13.28 -21.05 -49.22
CA SER A 462 -14.41 -21.91 -48.82
C SER A 462 -15.35 -21.27 -47.79
N GLU A 463 -16.58 -21.75 -47.84
CA GLU A 463 -17.84 -21.19 -47.37
C GLU A 463 -18.11 -21.35 -45.86
N PHE A 464 -18.99 -20.45 -45.42
CA PHE A 464 -19.89 -20.57 -44.27
C PHE A 464 -20.60 -21.94 -44.20
N ASN A 465 -20.84 -22.42 -42.97
CA ASN A 465 -22.12 -23.05 -42.63
C ASN A 465 -22.40 -22.94 -41.12
N GLU A 466 -23.46 -22.20 -40.80
CA GLU A 466 -24.18 -22.24 -39.52
C GLU A 466 -25.12 -23.44 -39.52
N SER A 467 -25.26 -24.12 -38.38
CA SER A 467 -26.53 -24.79 -38.05
C SER A 467 -26.74 -24.81 -36.53
N GLU A 468 -27.74 -24.03 -36.11
CA GLU A 468 -28.38 -24.12 -34.81
C GLU A 468 -29.18 -25.43 -34.71
N SER A 469 -29.13 -26.09 -33.55
CA SER A 469 -30.27 -26.91 -33.12
C SER A 469 -30.52 -26.76 -31.61
N LYS A 470 -31.81 -26.65 -31.32
CA LYS A 470 -32.49 -26.20 -30.10
C LYS A 470 -32.29 -27.12 -28.89
N GLU A 471 -31.93 -26.55 -27.74
CA GLU A 471 -32.08 -27.20 -26.43
C GLU A 471 -33.47 -26.92 -25.85
N THR A 472 -34.18 -27.99 -25.48
CA THR A 472 -35.43 -27.98 -24.72
C THR A 472 -35.15 -28.02 -23.21
N GLY A 473 -35.54 -26.96 -22.51
CA GLY A 473 -36.28 -26.97 -21.24
C GLY A 473 -35.77 -27.78 -20.05
N SER A 474 -35.11 -27.11 -19.10
CA SER A 474 -35.60 -26.95 -17.72
C SER A 474 -34.85 -25.81 -17.05
N ASP A 475 -35.57 -24.82 -16.54
CA ASP A 475 -35.02 -23.56 -16.03
C ASP A 475 -34.33 -23.78 -14.65
N PRO A 476 -33.00 -23.56 -14.52
CA PRO A 476 -32.32 -23.63 -13.22
C PRO A 476 -32.63 -22.42 -12.31
N ILE A 477 -33.46 -21.49 -12.79
CA ILE A 477 -33.80 -20.22 -12.11
C ILE A 477 -34.75 -20.47 -10.93
N GLU A 478 -35.62 -21.49 -10.96
CA GLU A 478 -36.52 -21.80 -9.84
C GLU A 478 -35.81 -22.38 -8.62
N CYS A 479 -34.67 -23.07 -8.80
CA CYS A 479 -33.89 -23.58 -7.66
C CYS A 479 -33.15 -22.48 -6.89
N LEU A 480 -32.84 -21.33 -7.52
CA LEU A 480 -32.05 -20.25 -6.90
C LEU A 480 -32.91 -19.22 -6.13
N ILE A 481 -34.21 -19.18 -6.37
CA ILE A 481 -35.13 -18.25 -5.68
C ILE A 481 -35.57 -18.81 -4.32
N ASN A 482 -35.49 -20.12 -4.12
CA ASN A 482 -35.88 -20.76 -2.85
C ASN A 482 -34.82 -20.67 -1.73
N GLU A 483 -33.61 -20.18 -2.01
CA GLU A 483 -32.58 -19.94 -0.97
C GLU A 483 -32.71 -18.57 -0.25
N PHE A 484 -33.67 -17.74 -0.66
CA PHE A 484 -33.88 -16.38 -0.10
C PHE A 484 -35.28 -16.16 0.50
N LYS A 485 -35.96 -17.23 0.92
CA LYS A 485 -37.11 -17.14 1.83
C LYS A 485 -36.73 -17.48 3.26
#